data_AF-R9KM01-F1
#
_entry.id   AF-R9KM01-F1
#
_cell.length_a   1.000
_cell.length_b   1.000
_cell.length_c   1.000
_cell.angle_alpha   90.00
_cell.angle_beta   90.00
_cell.angle_gamma   90.00
#
_symmetry.space_group_name_H-M   'P 1'
#
loop_
_entity.id
_entity.type
_entity.pdbx_description
1 polymer ?
#
loop_
_entity_poly.entity_id
_entity_poly.type
_entity_poly.pdbx_seq_one_letter_code
_entity_poly.pdbx_strand_id
1 'polypeptide(L)' 'MKKCPKCGREVKRLLALSRTDNKTMICDECGTMEALDSLTHRGLSPQERTKIAVEATGNRWAVENFNATYY' A
#
# COMPACT_ATOMS: atom_id res chain seq x y z
N MET A 1 -9.29 -11.45 26.36
CA MET A 1 -8.54 -10.74 25.30
C MET A 1 -8.21 -11.74 24.20
N LYS A 2 -7.91 -11.28 22.97
CA LYS A 2 -7.51 -12.14 21.84
C LYS A 2 -6.15 -11.70 21.32
N LYS A 3 -5.28 -12.65 21.01
CA LYS A 3 -3.99 -12.38 20.40
C LYS A 3 -4.16 -12.29 18.88
N CYS A 4 -3.67 -11.20 18.26
CA CYS A 4 -3.67 -11.10 16.80
C CYS A 4 -2.69 -12.12 16.21
N PRO A 5 -3.10 -12.97 15.25
CA PRO A 5 -2.20 -13.97 14.66
C PRO A 5 -1.12 -13.34 13.76
N LYS A 6 -1.31 -12.09 13.31
CA LYS A 6 -0.36 -11.38 12.44
C LYS A 6 0.75 -10.66 13.20
N CYS A 7 0.41 -9.88 14.23
CA CYS A 7 1.39 -9.08 14.98
C CYS A 7 1.61 -9.55 16.43
N GLY A 8 0.85 -10.53 16.92
CA GLY A 8 1.01 -11.08 18.26
C GLY A 8 0.51 -10.19 19.41
N ARG A 9 -0.04 -9.00 19.15
CA ARG A 9 -0.58 -8.12 20.20
C ARG A 9 -1.90 -8.63 20.76
N GLU A 10 -2.10 -8.46 22.06
CA GLU A 10 -3.39 -8.73 22.71
C GLU A 10 -4.34 -7.55 22.52
N VAL A 11 -5.52 -7.84 22.00
CA VAL A 11 -6.58 -6.85 21.74
C VAL A 11 -7.90 -7.32 22.34
N LYS A 12 -8.85 -6.40 22.52
CA LYS A 12 -10.18 -6.75 23.03
C LYS A 12 -10.91 -7.72 22.08
N ARG A 13 -10.83 -7.45 20.77
CA ARG A 13 -11.49 -8.21 19.69
C ARG A 13 -10.65 -8.14 18.42
N LEU A 14 -10.81 -9.14 17.54
CA LEU A 14 -10.27 -9.15 16.19
C LEU A 14 -11.42 -8.75 15.25
N LEU A 15 -11.30 -7.63 14.57
CA LEU A 15 -12.39 -6.99 13.83
C LEU A 15 -12.17 -6.96 12.32
N ALA A 16 -10.96 -7.22 11.84
CA ALA A 16 -10.62 -7.18 10.43
C ALA A 16 -10.41 -8.59 9.88
N LEU A 17 -10.97 -8.87 8.70
CA LEU A 17 -10.65 -10.08 7.93
C LEU A 17 -9.40 -9.79 7.08
N SER A 18 -8.40 -10.68 7.12
CA SER A 18 -7.16 -10.48 6.38
C SER A 18 -7.41 -10.49 4.88
N ARG A 19 -6.84 -9.51 4.17
CA ARG A 19 -6.89 -9.38 2.70
C ARG A 19 -5.94 -10.36 1.99
N THR A 20 -5.00 -10.97 2.72
CA THR A 20 -4.03 -11.92 2.14
C THR A 20 -4.67 -13.28 1.89
N ASP A 21 -5.49 -13.77 2.82
CA ASP A 21 -6.10 -15.12 2.74
C ASP A 21 -7.64 -15.13 2.75
N ASN A 22 -8.26 -13.96 2.98
CA ASN A 22 -9.71 -13.77 3.09
C ASN A 22 -10.40 -14.70 4.11
N LYS A 23 -9.67 -15.13 5.14
CA LYS A 23 -10.12 -16.12 6.14
C LYS A 23 -9.74 -15.73 7.57
N THR A 24 -8.53 -15.23 7.76
CA THR A 24 -7.98 -15.01 9.10
C THR A 24 -8.47 -13.70 9.69
N MET A 25 -9.07 -13.73 10.89
CA MET A 25 -9.39 -12.52 11.63
C MET A 25 -8.13 -11.94 12.31
N ILE A 26 -7.88 -10.65 12.11
CA ILE A 26 -6.72 -9.89 12.61
C ILE A 26 -7.18 -8.63 13.37
N CYS A 27 -6.24 -7.93 14.01
CA CYS A 27 -6.54 -6.64 14.64
C CYS A 27 -6.80 -5.57 13.56
N ASP A 28 -7.49 -4.52 13.97
CA ASP A 28 -7.81 -3.31 13.21
C ASP A 28 -6.56 -2.63 12.61
N GLU A 29 -5.48 -2.51 13.37
CA GLU A 29 -4.23 -1.92 12.88
C GLU A 29 -3.61 -2.76 11.75
N CYS A 30 -3.51 -4.07 11.95
CA CYS A 30 -3.02 -4.99 10.93
C CYS A 30 -3.90 -4.98 9.67
N GLY A 31 -5.23 -4.90 9.85
CA GLY A 31 -6.18 -4.81 8.74
C GLY A 31 -6.07 -3.51 7.95
N THR A 32 -5.84 -2.38 8.65
CA THR A 32 -5.59 -1.07 8.01
C THR A 32 -4.30 -1.10 7.19
N MET A 33 -3.25 -1.71 7.73
CA MET A 33 -1.97 -1.83 7.02
C MET A 33 -2.10 -2.66 5.74
N GLU A 34 -2.82 -3.79 5.80
CA GLU A 34 -3.12 -4.59 4.60
C GLU A 34 -3.96 -3.83 3.57
N ALA A 35 -4.89 -2.99 4.03
CA ALA A 35 -5.66 -2.14 3.12
C ALA A 35 -4.75 -1.14 2.40
N LEU A 36 -3.87 -0.46 3.12
CA LEU A 36 -2.91 0.49 2.54
C LEU A 36 -1.94 -0.19 1.56
N ASP A 37 -1.37 -1.34 1.93
CA ASP A 37 -0.47 -2.10 1.06
C ASP A 37 -1.15 -2.46 -0.26
N SER A 38 -2.44 -2.80 -0.22
CA SER A 38 -3.22 -3.16 -1.41
C SER A 38 -3.46 -2.00 -2.39
N LEU A 39 -3.30 -0.75 -1.94
CA LEU A 39 -3.52 0.46 -2.74
C LEU A 39 -2.29 0.88 -3.54
N THR A 40 -1.08 0.51 -3.11
CA THR A 40 0.16 1.23 -3.50
C THR A 40 0.38 1.36 -5.02
N HIS A 41 -0.08 0.44 -5.88
CA HIS A 41 0.03 0.59 -7.34
C HIS A 41 -1.12 -0.03 -8.15
N ARG A 42 -2.26 -0.36 -7.55
CA ARG A 42 -3.39 -0.92 -8.30
C ARG A 42 -4.07 0.16 -9.13
N GLY A 43 -4.16 -0.06 -10.43
CA GLY A 43 -4.90 0.81 -11.35
C GLY A 43 -4.08 1.89 -12.05
N LEU A 44 -2.80 2.07 -11.67
CA LEU A 44 -1.89 2.94 -12.41
C LEU A 44 -1.33 2.22 -13.64
N SER A 45 -1.28 2.90 -14.77
CA SER A 45 -0.51 2.48 -15.94
C SER A 45 1.00 2.43 -15.63
N PRO A 46 1.80 1.67 -16.41
CA PRO A 46 3.25 1.73 -16.31
C PRO A 46 3.80 3.16 -16.36
N GLN A 47 3.21 4.02 -17.21
CA GLN A 47 3.59 5.42 -17.36
C GLN A 47 3.35 6.21 -16.07
N GLU A 48 2.18 6.08 -15.45
CA GLU A 48 1.86 6.76 -14.20
C GLU A 48 2.75 6.30 -13.04
N ARG A 49 3.07 5.00 -12.96
CA ARG A 49 4.03 4.49 -11.97
C ARG A 49 5.42 5.10 -12.17
N THR A 50 5.89 5.17 -13.41
CA THR A 50 7.17 5.81 -13.74
C THR A 50 7.15 7.29 -13.40
N LYS A 51 6.05 8.00 -13.67
CA LYS A 51 5.89 9.42 -13.31
C LYS A 51 6.11 9.65 -11.82
N ILE A 52 5.40 8.90 -10.97
CA ILE A 52 5.53 8.99 -9.50
C ILE A 52 6.98 8.71 -9.07
N ALA A 53 7.61 7.68 -9.63
CA ALA A 53 8.99 7.33 -9.30
C ALA A 53 9.99 8.44 -9.70
N VAL A 54 9.81 9.05 -10.88
CA VAL A 54 10.66 10.15 -11.36
C VAL A 54 10.46 11.41 -10.51
N GLU A 55 9.22 11.78 -10.21
CA GLU A 55 8.90 12.93 -9.35
C GLU A 55 9.50 12.77 -7.94
N ALA A 56 9.43 11.56 -7.37
CA ALA A 56 10.00 11.25 -6.05
C ALA A 56 11.53 11.43 -5.96
N THR A 57 12.24 11.44 -7.10
CA THR A 57 13.69 11.69 -7.12
C THR A 57 14.04 13.16 -6.83
N GLY A 58 13.10 14.09 -7.02
CA GLY A 58 13.36 15.53 -6.97
C GLY A 58 14.30 16.06 -8.06
N ASN A 59 14.70 15.23 -9.04
CA ASN A 59 15.57 15.63 -10.12
C ASN A 59 14.77 16.36 -11.21
N ARG A 60 14.93 17.69 -11.29
CA ARG A 60 14.20 18.53 -12.23
C ARG A 60 14.39 18.10 -13.69
N TRP A 61 15.62 17.78 -14.09
CA TRP A 61 15.90 17.35 -15.46
C TRP A 61 15.19 16.04 -15.80
N ALA A 62 15.16 15.08 -14.87
CA ALA A 62 14.47 13.81 -15.07
C ALA A 62 12.96 14.00 -15.21
N VAL A 63 12.36 14.88 -14.39
CA VAL A 63 10.92 15.21 -14.46
C VAL A 63 10.58 15.92 -15.78
N GLU A 64 11.36 16.91 -16.18
CA GLU A 64 11.18 17.64 -17.44
C GLU A 64 11.28 16.70 -18.65
N ASN A 65 12.29 15.82 -18.68
CA ASN A 65 12.48 14.85 -19.76
C ASN A 65 11.34 13.83 -19.83
N PHE A 66 10.87 13.34 -18.67
CA PHE A 66 9.70 12.46 -18.62
C PHE A 66 8.47 13.15 -19.20
N ASN A 67 8.17 14.37 -18.77
CA ASN A 67 7.02 15.12 -19.25
C ASN A 67 7.09 15.34 -20.77
N ALA A 68 8.24 15.77 -21.30
CA ALA A 68 8.40 15.98 -22.74
C ALA A 68 8.29 14.71 -23.61
N THR A 69 8.49 13.53 -23.02
CA THR A 69 8.37 12.24 -23.73
C THR A 69 6.93 11.74 -23.78
N TYR A 70 6.13 12.02 -22.76
CA TYR A 70 4.81 11.42 -22.55
C TYR A 70 3.63 12.43 -22.58
N TYR A 71 3.90 13.74 -22.66
CA TYR A 71 2.93 14.84 -22.72
C TYR A 71 3.41 15.98 -23.64
#